data_AF-A0A510L7X9-F1
#
_entry.id   AF-A0A510L7X9-F1
#
_cell.length_a   1.000
_cell.length_b   1.000
_cell.length_c   1.000
_cell.angle_alpha   90.00
_cell.angle_beta   90.00
_cell.angle_gamma   90.00
#
_symmetry.space_group_name_H-M   'P 1'
#
loop_
_entity.id
_entity.type
_entity.pdbx_description
1 polymer ?
#
loop_
_entity_poly.entity_id
_entity_poly.type
_entity_poly.pdbx_seq_one_letter_code
_entity_poly.pdbx_strand_id
1 'polypeptide(L)'
;MLKKIIIGILIFSSIGFARTNKEIIDAGNEKQKGIFDKYFNSSSAVKNGTAVANSAYADVMTNLYNENRAYFDKEFGRLTGNRRSNFRTMYAFYSDYIVEYRKFLQNAFGAFLADTGEFQSYAYTNNYLLLETFNLNMNTYLEAEKDAKTVDENINAIYDYLYSEGDKIQKEDYKGMSSSKMQTLVNEEYDKLERVLDIRGNEGKEKKKAANIAKSSLKKLRKLYSNYDKWFDDYVETSSLSRENKEKLKKLVKFENLSNIKFIIQSIEKK
;
A
#
# COMPACT_ATOMS: atom_id res chain seq x y z
N MET A 1 -1.69 22.61 17.01
CA MET A 1 -2.10 22.34 15.61
C MET A 1 -1.71 20.92 15.27
N LEU A 2 -2.67 19.99 15.33
CA LEU A 2 -2.48 18.59 14.92
C LEU A 2 -2.19 18.56 13.41
N LYS A 3 -0.92 18.44 13.04
CA LYS A 3 -0.51 18.29 11.65
C LYS A 3 -0.99 16.92 11.15
N LYS A 4 -2.01 16.97 10.29
CA LYS A 4 -2.36 16.00 9.24
C LYS A 4 -2.06 14.53 9.54
N ILE A 5 -2.94 13.88 10.29
CA ILE A 5 -3.08 12.42 10.24
C ILE A 5 -3.94 12.12 9.00
N ILE A 6 -3.32 11.65 7.92
CA ILE A 6 -4.04 11.15 6.75
C ILE A 6 -4.65 9.80 7.15
N ILE A 7 -5.95 9.77 7.42
CA ILE A 7 -6.69 8.55 7.75
C ILE A 7 -7.19 7.94 6.43
N GLY A 8 -6.51 6.91 5.92
CA GLY A 8 -6.93 6.17 4.72
C GLY A 8 -8.13 5.26 5.00
N ILE A 9 -9.14 5.30 4.12
CA ILE A 9 -10.27 4.36 4.01
C ILE A 9 -10.65 4.16 2.53
N LEU A 10 -10.59 2.92 1.99
CA LEU A 10 -11.24 2.46 0.75
C LEU A 10 -12.15 1.25 1.02
N ILE A 11 -13.47 1.45 1.00
CA ILE A 11 -14.45 0.39 1.31
C ILE A 11 -15.00 -0.26 0.02
N PHE A 12 -14.87 -1.57 -0.11
CA PHE A 12 -15.42 -2.35 -1.23
C PHE A 12 -16.81 -2.94 -0.97
N SER A 13 -17.22 -3.20 0.28
CA SER A 13 -18.47 -3.95 0.58
C SER A 13 -19.78 -3.20 0.30
N SER A 14 -19.78 -1.87 0.28
CA SER A 14 -21.00 -1.10 -0.04
C SER A 14 -21.23 -0.95 -1.54
N ILE A 15 -20.45 -1.65 -2.38
CA ILE A 15 -20.37 -1.40 -3.81
C ILE A 15 -20.60 -2.73 -4.55
N GLY A 16 -21.84 -2.94 -5.00
CA GLY A 16 -22.16 -3.98 -5.98
C GLY A 16 -21.41 -3.74 -7.29
N PHE A 17 -21.25 -4.81 -8.06
CA PHE A 17 -20.59 -4.90 -9.37
C PHE A 17 -20.64 -3.63 -10.24
N ALA A 18 -19.49 -3.32 -10.88
CA ALA A 18 -19.25 -2.22 -11.84
C ALA A 18 -18.91 -0.86 -11.23
N ARG A 19 -17.79 -0.76 -10.49
CA ARG A 19 -17.18 0.54 -10.17
C ARG A 19 -15.68 0.55 -10.43
N THR A 20 -15.24 1.58 -11.13
CA THR A 20 -13.85 1.93 -11.39
C THR A 20 -13.08 2.17 -10.08
N ASN A 21 -11.75 2.04 -10.12
CA ASN A 21 -10.89 2.42 -9.01
C ASN A 21 -11.13 3.87 -8.56
N LYS A 22 -11.45 4.76 -9.50
CA LYS A 22 -11.82 6.14 -9.19
C LYS A 22 -13.03 6.20 -8.26
N GLU A 23 -14.09 5.47 -8.56
CA GLU A 23 -15.29 5.46 -7.73
C GLU A 23 -15.07 4.80 -6.37
N ILE A 24 -14.20 3.78 -6.29
CA ILE A 24 -13.78 3.19 -5.01
C ILE A 24 -13.03 4.24 -4.16
N ILE A 25 -12.12 4.99 -4.79
CA ILE A 25 -11.37 6.07 -4.14
C ILE A 25 -12.31 7.17 -3.65
N ASP A 26 -13.22 7.64 -4.50
CA ASP A 26 -14.16 8.70 -4.16
C ASP A 26 -15.09 8.28 -3.00
N ALA A 27 -15.63 7.05 -3.02
CA ALA A 27 -16.43 6.50 -1.92
C ALA A 27 -15.63 6.30 -0.62
N GLY A 28 -14.36 5.92 -0.76
CA GLY A 28 -13.43 5.85 0.36
C GLY A 28 -13.25 7.21 1.04
N ASN A 29 -12.92 8.24 0.26
CA ASN A 29 -12.71 9.61 0.73
C ASN A 29 -13.93 10.18 1.46
N GLU A 30 -15.16 9.93 0.98
CA GLU A 30 -16.38 10.35 1.66
C GLU A 30 -16.51 9.74 3.06
N LYS A 31 -16.20 8.44 3.20
CA LYS A 31 -16.23 7.75 4.50
C LYS A 31 -15.09 8.19 5.43
N GLN A 32 -13.89 8.45 4.89
CA GLN A 32 -12.77 9.06 5.64
C GLN A 32 -13.23 10.35 6.30
N LYS A 33 -13.86 11.24 5.51
CA LYS A 33 -14.37 12.51 5.99
C LYS A 33 -15.41 12.32 7.09
N GLY A 34 -16.37 11.42 6.92
CA GLY A 34 -17.38 11.14 7.94
C GLY A 34 -16.80 10.64 9.28
N ILE A 35 -15.79 9.78 9.23
CA ILE A 35 -15.10 9.27 10.44
C ILE A 35 -14.23 10.35 11.07
N PHE A 36 -13.51 11.13 10.26
CA PHE A 36 -12.77 12.29 10.75
C PHE A 36 -13.70 13.29 11.45
N ASP A 37 -14.82 13.64 10.84
CA ASP A 37 -15.82 14.55 11.42
C ASP A 37 -16.38 13.99 12.75
N LYS A 38 -16.70 12.69 12.81
CA LYS A 38 -17.18 12.02 14.02
C LYS A 38 -16.20 12.14 15.18
N TYR A 39 -14.91 11.94 14.93
CA TYR A 39 -13.88 11.82 15.98
C TYR A 39 -13.11 13.11 16.26
N PHE A 40 -13.06 14.08 15.34
CA PHE A 40 -12.26 15.30 15.49
C PHE A 40 -13.08 16.60 15.53
N ASN A 41 -14.34 16.59 15.05
CA ASN A 41 -15.24 17.75 15.08
C ASN A 41 -16.36 17.65 16.13
N SER A 42 -16.47 16.53 16.85
CA SER A 42 -17.39 16.39 17.97
C SER A 42 -16.78 16.94 19.27
N SER A 43 -17.57 17.69 20.04
CA SER A 43 -17.17 18.42 21.25
C SER A 43 -16.65 17.53 22.40
N SER A 44 -16.77 16.21 22.28
CA SER A 44 -16.25 15.20 23.22
C SER A 44 -14.82 14.73 22.91
N ALA A 45 -14.25 15.03 21.75
CA ALA A 45 -12.92 14.58 21.30
C ALA A 45 -11.73 15.26 22.01
N VAL A 46 -11.99 16.36 22.73
CA VAL A 46 -10.96 17.27 23.26
C VAL A 46 -10.22 16.70 24.49
N LYS A 47 -10.67 15.58 25.09
CA LYS A 47 -10.13 15.12 26.38
C LYS A 47 -9.00 14.09 26.32
N ASN A 48 -8.72 13.41 25.19
CA ASN A 48 -7.56 12.51 25.06
C ASN A 48 -7.29 12.09 23.60
N GLY A 49 -6.53 12.90 22.84
CA GLY A 49 -6.28 12.70 21.40
C GLY A 49 -5.67 11.34 21.01
N THR A 50 -4.84 10.74 21.87
CA THR A 50 -4.19 9.44 21.61
C THR A 50 -5.16 8.25 21.72
N ALA A 51 -6.19 8.35 22.56
CA ALA A 51 -7.21 7.30 22.69
C ALA A 51 -8.17 7.32 21.50
N VAL A 52 -8.50 8.52 21.00
CA VAL A 52 -9.38 8.72 19.84
C VAL A 52 -8.74 8.16 18.56
N ALA A 53 -7.44 8.39 18.33
CA ALA A 53 -6.73 7.88 17.15
C ALA A 53 -6.69 6.34 17.11
N ASN A 54 -6.46 5.69 18.25
CA ASN A 54 -6.41 4.23 18.34
C ASN A 54 -7.79 3.57 18.17
N SER A 55 -8.85 4.17 18.71
CA SER A 55 -10.23 3.68 18.52
C SER A 55 -10.73 3.91 17.10
N ALA A 56 -10.49 5.10 16.52
CA ALA A 56 -10.78 5.37 15.12
C ALA A 56 -10.01 4.41 14.20
N TYR A 57 -8.74 4.12 14.50
CA TYR A 57 -7.94 3.13 13.78
C TYR A 57 -8.54 1.72 13.85
N ALA A 58 -8.92 1.24 15.04
CA ALA A 58 -9.48 -0.10 15.18
C ALA A 58 -10.82 -0.24 14.42
N ASP A 59 -11.69 0.77 14.50
CA ASP A 59 -12.97 0.80 13.78
C ASP A 59 -12.75 0.81 12.26
N VAL A 60 -11.81 1.61 11.78
CA VAL A 60 -11.49 1.73 10.36
C VAL A 60 -10.89 0.42 9.83
N MET A 61 -9.88 -0.12 10.51
CA MET A 61 -9.26 -1.40 10.14
C MET A 61 -10.28 -2.54 10.10
N THR A 62 -11.14 -2.64 11.11
CA THR A 62 -12.07 -3.78 11.23
C THR A 62 -13.11 -3.75 10.13
N ASN A 63 -13.67 -2.57 9.82
CA ASN A 63 -14.65 -2.44 8.75
C ASN A 63 -14.01 -2.67 7.38
N LEU A 64 -12.93 -1.96 7.04
CA LEU A 64 -12.22 -2.12 5.76
C LEU A 64 -11.78 -3.55 5.50
N TYR A 65 -11.13 -4.17 6.49
CA TYR A 65 -10.54 -5.49 6.34
C TYR A 65 -11.61 -6.56 6.13
N ASN A 66 -12.67 -6.55 6.93
CA ASN A 66 -13.71 -7.57 6.84
C ASN A 66 -14.54 -7.45 5.55
N GLU A 67 -14.82 -6.21 5.15
CA GLU A 67 -15.63 -5.88 3.98
C GLU A 67 -14.93 -6.25 2.67
N ASN A 68 -13.66 -5.90 2.53
CA ASN A 68 -12.88 -6.17 1.32
C ASN A 68 -12.53 -7.67 1.23
N ARG A 69 -12.21 -8.29 2.36
CA ARG A 69 -11.91 -9.72 2.44
C ARG A 69 -13.10 -10.58 2.00
N ALA A 70 -14.31 -10.29 2.47
CA ALA A 70 -15.50 -11.06 2.10
C ALA A 70 -15.78 -11.01 0.59
N TYR A 71 -15.59 -9.85 -0.03
CA TYR A 71 -15.72 -9.68 -1.48
C TYR A 71 -14.71 -10.54 -2.24
N PHE A 72 -13.43 -10.41 -1.90
CA PHE A 72 -12.37 -11.17 -2.54
C PHE A 72 -12.51 -12.67 -2.30
N ASP A 73 -12.85 -13.11 -1.08
CA ASP A 73 -13.08 -14.52 -0.78
C ASP A 73 -14.21 -15.11 -1.66
N LYS A 74 -15.25 -14.32 -1.97
CA LYS A 74 -16.33 -14.74 -2.89
C LYS A 74 -15.85 -14.82 -4.34
N GLU A 75 -15.17 -13.80 -4.86
CA GLU A 75 -14.67 -13.80 -6.24
C GLU A 75 -13.63 -14.91 -6.44
N PHE A 76 -12.75 -15.10 -5.47
CA PHE A 76 -11.70 -16.10 -5.54
C PHE A 76 -12.17 -17.52 -5.19
N GLY A 77 -13.30 -17.65 -4.50
CA GLY A 77 -14.01 -18.93 -4.32
C GLY A 77 -14.45 -19.57 -5.64
N ARG A 78 -14.60 -18.78 -6.70
CA ARG A 78 -14.98 -19.24 -8.05
C ARG A 78 -13.79 -19.71 -8.90
N LEU A 79 -12.56 -19.43 -8.48
CA LEU A 79 -11.36 -19.80 -9.24
C LEU A 79 -11.12 -21.31 -9.20
N THR A 80 -10.61 -21.86 -10.29
CA THR A 80 -10.20 -23.26 -10.42
C THR A 80 -8.78 -23.37 -10.99
N GLY A 81 -8.19 -24.57 -10.91
CA GLY A 81 -6.88 -24.88 -11.48
C GLY A 81 -5.73 -23.99 -10.99
N ASN A 82 -4.78 -23.72 -11.88
CA ASN A 82 -3.58 -22.93 -11.59
C ASN A 82 -3.90 -21.52 -11.13
N ARG A 83 -4.96 -20.91 -11.67
CA ARG A 83 -5.40 -19.57 -11.28
C ARG A 83 -5.75 -19.49 -9.79
N ARG A 84 -6.43 -20.51 -9.26
CA ARG A 84 -6.73 -20.61 -7.81
C ARG A 84 -5.47 -20.81 -6.98
N SER A 85 -4.55 -21.64 -7.44
CA SER A 85 -3.28 -21.93 -6.75
C SER A 85 -2.39 -20.70 -6.67
N ASN A 86 -2.24 -19.99 -7.79
CA ASN A 86 -1.46 -18.77 -7.90
C ASN A 86 -2.05 -17.67 -7.01
N PHE A 87 -3.37 -17.47 -7.05
CA PHE A 87 -4.06 -16.52 -6.16
C PHE A 87 -3.79 -16.81 -4.68
N ARG A 88 -3.98 -18.06 -4.24
CA ARG A 88 -3.76 -18.46 -2.84
C ARG A 88 -2.34 -18.17 -2.39
N THR A 89 -1.37 -18.47 -3.25
CA THR A 89 0.04 -18.30 -2.94
C THR A 89 0.43 -16.83 -2.91
N MET A 90 -0.02 -16.04 -3.90
CA MET A 90 0.12 -14.59 -3.96
C MET A 90 -0.44 -13.92 -2.70
N TYR A 91 -1.67 -14.29 -2.30
CA TYR A 91 -2.33 -13.72 -1.12
C TYR A 91 -1.62 -14.08 0.20
N ALA A 92 -1.05 -15.29 0.30
CA ALA A 92 -0.25 -15.68 1.46
C ALA A 92 1.02 -14.83 1.58
N PHE A 93 1.77 -14.65 0.48
CA PHE A 93 2.95 -13.79 0.48
C PHE A 93 2.62 -12.32 0.72
N TYR A 94 1.52 -11.82 0.17
CA TYR A 94 1.00 -10.48 0.46
C TYR A 94 0.69 -10.30 1.96
N SER A 95 0.02 -11.29 2.56
CA SER A 95 -0.32 -11.27 3.99
C SER A 95 0.93 -11.23 4.87
N ASP A 96 1.93 -12.07 4.56
CA ASP A 96 3.21 -12.05 5.26
C ASP A 96 3.97 -10.73 5.05
N TYR A 97 3.89 -10.19 3.83
CA TYR A 97 4.50 -8.91 3.47
C TYR A 97 3.92 -7.75 4.29
N ILE A 98 2.59 -7.63 4.44
CA ILE A 98 1.95 -6.60 5.28
C ILE A 98 2.41 -6.71 6.74
N VAL A 99 2.43 -7.92 7.28
CA VAL A 99 2.84 -8.15 8.68
C VAL A 99 4.29 -7.72 8.90
N GLU A 100 5.17 -8.05 7.97
CA GLU A 100 6.57 -7.60 8.03
C GLU A 100 6.72 -6.10 7.77
N TYR A 101 5.93 -5.53 6.87
CA TYR A 101 5.91 -4.10 6.56
C TYR A 101 5.58 -3.29 7.82
N ARG A 102 4.55 -3.68 8.55
CA ARG A 102 4.20 -3.06 9.83
C ARG A 102 5.35 -3.12 10.84
N LYS A 103 6.01 -4.27 10.97
CA LYS A 103 7.17 -4.42 11.87
C LYS A 103 8.32 -3.52 11.42
N PHE A 104 8.58 -3.45 10.12
CA PHE A 104 9.60 -2.57 9.56
C PHE A 104 9.29 -1.10 9.91
N LEU A 105 8.06 -0.63 9.67
CA LEU A 105 7.64 0.73 10.02
C LEU A 105 7.79 1.01 11.51
N GLN A 106 7.41 0.06 12.37
CA GLN A 106 7.60 0.20 13.82
C GLN A 106 9.08 0.44 14.19
N ASN A 107 9.98 -0.33 13.59
CA ASN A 107 11.42 -0.22 13.85
C ASN A 107 12.03 1.05 13.24
N ALA A 108 11.65 1.39 12.01
CA ALA A 108 12.20 2.52 11.28
C ALA A 108 11.64 3.85 11.79
N PHE A 109 10.32 4.02 11.77
CA PHE A 109 9.70 5.28 12.16
C PHE A 109 9.82 5.55 13.66
N GLY A 110 9.70 4.52 14.50
CA GLY A 110 9.86 4.68 15.95
C GLY A 110 11.23 5.20 16.37
N ALA A 111 12.25 5.00 15.52
CA ALA A 111 13.61 5.46 15.79
C ALA A 111 14.02 6.68 14.96
N PHE A 112 13.48 6.89 13.76
CA PHE A 112 14.07 7.85 12.80
C PHE A 112 13.15 8.99 12.39
N LEU A 113 11.88 9.01 12.79
CA LEU A 113 11.04 10.18 12.54
C LEU A 113 11.57 11.42 13.26
N ALA A 114 11.38 12.58 12.63
CA ALA A 114 11.72 13.87 13.21
C ALA A 114 10.82 14.23 14.40
N ASP A 115 9.54 13.84 14.35
CA ASP A 115 8.57 13.96 15.43
C ASP A 115 8.07 12.57 15.84
N THR A 116 8.46 12.13 17.04
CA THR A 116 8.06 10.81 17.57
C THR A 116 6.58 10.75 17.93
N GLY A 117 5.90 11.88 18.11
CA GLY A 117 4.46 11.97 18.29
C GLY A 117 3.66 11.64 17.01
N GLU A 118 4.28 11.75 15.84
CA GLU A 118 3.67 11.43 14.54
C GLU A 118 3.84 9.95 14.14
N PHE A 119 4.58 9.16 14.93
CA PHE A 119 4.89 7.76 14.65
C PHE A 119 3.67 6.90 14.35
N GLN A 120 2.70 6.89 15.27
CA GLN A 120 1.52 6.06 15.14
C GLN A 120 0.75 6.44 13.88
N SER A 121 0.56 7.74 13.66
CA SER A 121 -0.11 8.30 12.49
C SER A 121 0.54 7.84 11.18
N TYR A 122 1.84 8.04 10.99
CA TYR A 122 2.51 7.62 9.76
C TYR A 122 2.54 6.10 9.59
N ALA A 123 2.78 5.34 10.65
CA ALA A 123 2.80 3.88 10.59
C ALA A 123 1.42 3.34 10.20
N TYR A 124 0.35 3.94 10.71
CA TYR A 124 -1.02 3.58 10.37
C TYR A 124 -1.38 3.97 8.94
N THR A 125 -1.15 5.23 8.53
CA THR A 125 -1.39 5.69 7.16
C THR A 125 -0.71 4.79 6.13
N ASN A 126 0.55 4.41 6.36
CA ASN A 126 1.28 3.55 5.42
C ASN A 126 0.74 2.13 5.36
N ASN A 127 0.32 1.57 6.50
CA ASN A 127 -0.29 0.25 6.52
C ASN A 127 -1.66 0.27 5.83
N TYR A 128 -2.43 1.37 5.95
CA TYR A 128 -3.68 1.55 5.22
C TYR A 128 -3.46 1.64 3.72
N LEU A 129 -2.59 2.54 3.27
CA LEU A 129 -2.30 2.71 1.85
C LEU A 129 -1.87 1.39 1.19
N LEU A 130 -1.12 0.55 1.91
CA LEU A 130 -0.74 -0.77 1.42
C LEU A 130 -1.94 -1.73 1.27
N LEU A 131 -2.87 -1.73 2.21
CA LEU A 131 -4.09 -2.54 2.13
C LEU A 131 -5.03 -2.05 1.02
N GLU A 132 -5.21 -0.74 0.93
CA GLU A 132 -6.02 -0.07 -0.08
C GLU A 132 -5.52 -0.33 -1.49
N THR A 133 -4.22 -0.15 -1.70
CA THR A 133 -3.61 -0.31 -3.01
C THR A 133 -3.69 -1.75 -3.49
N PHE A 134 -3.49 -2.73 -2.61
CA PHE A 134 -3.75 -4.13 -2.95
C PHE A 134 -5.17 -4.32 -3.46
N ASN A 135 -6.17 -3.75 -2.78
CA ASN A 135 -7.56 -3.91 -3.20
C ASN A 135 -7.82 -3.22 -4.55
N LEU A 136 -7.23 -2.03 -4.80
CA LEU A 136 -7.30 -1.37 -6.11
C LEU A 136 -6.62 -2.20 -7.21
N ASN A 137 -5.46 -2.80 -6.92
CA ASN A 137 -4.75 -3.67 -7.85
C ASN A 137 -5.60 -4.91 -8.20
N MET A 138 -6.21 -5.54 -7.19
CA MET A 138 -7.09 -6.69 -7.40
C MET A 138 -8.38 -6.31 -8.13
N ASN A 139 -8.97 -5.15 -7.84
CA ASN A 139 -10.12 -4.64 -8.56
C ASN A 139 -9.82 -4.40 -10.04
N THR A 140 -8.68 -3.77 -10.33
CA THR A 140 -8.21 -3.55 -11.70
C THR A 140 -8.13 -4.87 -12.46
N TYR A 141 -7.58 -5.91 -11.85
CA TYR A 141 -7.51 -7.24 -12.44
C TYR A 141 -8.90 -7.85 -12.68
N LEU A 142 -9.79 -7.79 -11.67
CA LEU A 142 -11.11 -8.40 -11.73
C LEU A 142 -12.01 -7.71 -12.77
N GLU A 143 -11.95 -6.39 -12.86
CA GLU A 143 -12.71 -5.62 -13.85
C GLU A 143 -12.12 -5.82 -15.26
N ALA A 144 -10.79 -5.92 -15.40
CA ALA A 144 -10.17 -6.22 -16.69
C ALA A 144 -10.64 -7.57 -17.27
N GLU A 145 -10.79 -8.58 -16.42
CA GLU A 145 -11.26 -9.91 -16.83
C GLU A 145 -12.74 -9.94 -17.23
N LYS A 146 -13.52 -8.92 -16.87
CA LYS A 146 -14.91 -8.73 -17.33
C LYS A 146 -14.94 -7.87 -18.59
N ASP A 147 -14.24 -6.74 -18.56
CA ASP A 147 -14.10 -5.81 -19.68
C ASP A 147 -12.68 -5.23 -19.70
N ALA A 148 -11.91 -5.67 -20.68
CA ALA A 148 -10.53 -5.25 -20.93
C ALA A 148 -10.38 -3.74 -21.17
N LYS A 149 -11.46 -3.02 -21.53
CA LYS A 149 -11.43 -1.55 -21.73
C LYS A 149 -11.25 -0.78 -20.42
N THR A 150 -11.55 -1.39 -19.28
CA THR A 150 -11.43 -0.76 -17.96
C THR A 150 -9.98 -0.65 -17.47
N VAL A 151 -9.04 -1.36 -18.11
CA VAL A 151 -7.64 -1.47 -17.67
C VAL A 151 -6.98 -0.10 -17.53
N ASP A 152 -7.02 0.72 -18.58
CA ASP A 152 -6.26 1.97 -18.61
C ASP A 152 -6.82 2.99 -17.60
N GLU A 153 -8.15 3.11 -17.50
CA GLU A 153 -8.81 3.99 -16.52
C GLU A 153 -8.47 3.60 -15.08
N ASN A 154 -8.59 2.31 -14.75
CA ASN A 154 -8.33 1.81 -13.40
C ASN A 154 -6.85 1.94 -13.01
N ILE A 155 -5.93 1.69 -13.96
CA ILE A 155 -4.50 1.88 -13.76
C ILE A 155 -4.17 3.36 -13.56
N ASN A 156 -4.77 4.26 -14.36
CA ASN A 156 -4.57 5.70 -14.21
C ASN A 156 -5.02 6.20 -12.84
N ALA A 157 -6.14 5.70 -12.32
CA ALA A 157 -6.60 6.06 -10.98
C ALA A 157 -5.59 5.64 -9.88
N ILE A 158 -4.91 4.50 -10.03
CA ILE A 158 -3.85 4.07 -9.10
C ILE A 158 -2.62 4.98 -9.21
N TYR A 159 -2.22 5.34 -10.44
CA TYR A 159 -1.15 6.30 -10.65
C TYR A 159 -1.48 7.64 -9.99
N ASP A 160 -2.69 8.15 -10.18
CA ASP A 160 -3.12 9.41 -9.56
C ASP A 160 -3.16 9.33 -8.04
N TYR A 161 -3.57 8.18 -7.50
CA TYR A 161 -3.69 7.97 -6.06
C TYR A 161 -2.35 7.89 -5.34
N LEU A 162 -1.34 7.24 -5.95
CA LEU A 162 -0.07 6.94 -5.29
C LEU A 162 1.10 7.81 -5.74
N TYR A 163 0.92 8.61 -6.79
CA TYR A 163 1.97 9.48 -7.27
C TYR A 163 2.28 10.57 -6.23
N SER A 164 3.55 10.68 -5.85
CA SER A 164 4.03 11.70 -4.93
C SER A 164 4.36 12.97 -5.71
N GLU A 165 3.75 14.10 -5.35
CA GLU A 165 4.11 15.40 -5.91
C GLU A 165 5.59 15.72 -5.66
N GLY A 166 6.31 16.08 -6.72
CA GLY A 166 7.74 16.34 -6.67
C GLY A 166 8.62 15.10 -6.85
N ASP A 167 8.05 13.96 -7.28
CA ASP A 167 8.86 12.83 -7.75
C ASP A 167 9.75 13.23 -8.94
N LYS A 168 10.94 12.65 -9.00
CA LYS A 168 11.93 12.89 -10.07
C LYS A 168 11.48 12.32 -11.42
N ILE A 169 10.66 11.27 -11.39
CA ILE A 169 10.09 10.65 -12.59
C ILE A 169 8.67 11.18 -12.73
N GLN A 170 8.31 11.64 -13.93
CA GLN A 170 6.96 12.14 -14.17
C GLN A 170 5.97 10.97 -14.18
N LYS A 171 4.73 11.23 -13.75
CA LYS A 171 3.66 10.22 -13.70
C LYS A 171 3.47 9.51 -15.05
N GLU A 172 3.50 10.24 -16.15
CA GLU A 172 3.34 9.68 -17.50
C GLU A 172 4.52 8.78 -17.91
N ASP A 173 5.73 9.07 -17.44
CA ASP A 173 6.91 8.24 -17.72
C ASP A 173 6.77 6.84 -17.08
N TYR A 174 6.14 6.77 -15.90
CA TYR A 174 5.83 5.48 -15.28
C TYR A 174 4.86 4.64 -16.10
N LYS A 175 3.85 5.27 -16.72
CA LYS A 175 2.87 4.57 -17.56
C LYS A 175 3.53 3.95 -18.78
N GLY A 176 4.46 4.66 -19.41
CA GLY A 176 5.25 4.18 -20.55
C GLY A 176 6.33 3.15 -20.21
N MET A 177 6.67 2.98 -18.92
CA MET A 177 7.74 2.09 -18.49
C MET A 177 7.35 0.61 -18.62
N SER A 178 8.35 -0.24 -18.89
CA SER A 178 8.19 -1.70 -18.85
C SER A 178 8.14 -2.20 -17.40
N SER A 179 7.50 -3.35 -17.19
CA SER A 179 7.49 -4.04 -15.90
C SER A 179 8.90 -4.33 -15.37
N SER A 180 9.82 -4.77 -16.25
CA SER A 180 11.21 -5.02 -15.89
C SER A 180 11.96 -3.77 -15.43
N LYS A 181 11.78 -2.64 -16.13
CA LYS A 181 12.44 -1.38 -15.75
C LYS A 181 11.88 -0.83 -14.43
N MET A 182 10.58 -0.99 -14.19
CA MET A 182 9.97 -0.63 -12.91
C MET A 182 10.50 -1.50 -11.77
N GLN A 183 10.71 -2.80 -12.01
CA GLN A 183 11.34 -3.69 -11.03
C GLN A 183 12.80 -3.28 -10.71
N THR A 184 13.55 -2.78 -11.69
CA THR A 184 14.87 -2.18 -11.44
C THR A 184 14.77 -0.99 -10.50
N LEU A 185 13.82 -0.08 -10.72
CA LEU A 185 13.62 1.08 -9.84
C LEU A 185 13.23 0.66 -8.41
N VAL A 186 12.38 -0.34 -8.26
CA VAL A 186 12.03 -0.89 -6.93
C VAL A 186 13.28 -1.35 -6.20
N ASN A 187 14.16 -2.10 -6.87
CA ASN A 187 15.43 -2.54 -6.29
C ASN A 187 16.33 -1.37 -5.90
N GLU A 188 16.45 -0.35 -6.75
CA GLU A 188 17.23 0.85 -6.48
C GLU A 188 16.70 1.62 -5.25
N GLU A 189 15.38 1.73 -5.08
CA GLU A 189 14.78 2.38 -3.91
C GLU A 189 14.96 1.56 -2.63
N TYR A 190 14.92 0.22 -2.68
CA TYR A 190 15.31 -0.61 -1.52
C TYR A 190 16.76 -0.37 -1.12
N ASP A 191 17.67 -0.33 -2.08
CA ASP A 191 19.09 -0.08 -1.82
C ASP A 191 19.30 1.34 -1.27
N LYS A 192 18.51 2.32 -1.75
CA LYS A 192 18.52 3.68 -1.21
C LYS A 192 18.02 3.73 0.22
N LEU A 193 16.92 3.05 0.54
CA LEU A 193 16.40 2.96 1.90
C LEU A 193 17.42 2.32 2.86
N GLU A 194 18.11 1.26 2.43
CA GLU A 194 19.19 0.65 3.23
C GLU A 194 20.31 1.67 3.52
N ARG A 195 20.76 2.44 2.52
CA ARG A 195 21.76 3.50 2.70
C ARG A 195 21.28 4.59 3.66
N VAL A 196 20.01 5.01 3.57
CA VAL A 196 19.43 6.00 4.49
C VAL A 196 19.45 5.47 5.92
N LEU A 197 19.09 4.19 6.14
CA LEU A 197 19.17 3.56 7.46
C LEU A 197 20.61 3.51 7.99
N ASP A 198 21.60 3.26 7.13
CA ASP A 198 23.02 3.30 7.53
C ASP A 198 23.46 4.70 7.95
N ILE A 199 23.10 5.73 7.17
CA ILE A 199 23.39 7.14 7.50
C ILE A 199 22.77 7.52 8.84
N ARG A 200 21.46 7.26 9.01
CA ARG A 200 20.74 7.53 10.27
C ARG A 200 21.29 6.70 11.42
N GLY A 201 21.77 5.48 11.16
CA GLY A 201 22.42 4.61 12.15
C GLY A 201 23.71 5.17 12.74
N ASN A 202 24.39 6.08 12.04
CA ASN A 202 25.60 6.74 12.52
C ASN A 202 25.32 7.89 13.51
N GLU A 203 24.05 8.23 13.77
CA GLU A 203 23.64 9.31 14.69
C GLU A 203 23.77 8.94 16.19
N GLY A 204 24.33 7.76 16.52
CA GLY A 204 24.61 7.34 17.89
C GLY A 204 24.34 5.86 18.14
N LYS A 205 24.71 5.38 19.34
CA LYS A 205 24.64 3.95 19.68
C LYS A 205 23.21 3.38 19.62
N GLU A 206 22.22 4.16 20.06
CA GLU A 206 20.81 3.76 20.02
C GLU A 206 20.28 3.69 18.59
N LYS A 207 20.59 4.70 17.78
CA LYS A 207 20.23 4.76 16.36
C LYS A 207 20.89 3.64 15.56
N LYS A 208 22.15 3.30 15.87
CA LYS A 208 22.85 2.15 15.28
C LYS A 208 22.12 0.83 15.55
N LYS A 209 21.64 0.62 16.79
CA LYS A 209 20.86 -0.58 17.14
C LYS A 209 19.54 -0.60 16.37
N ALA A 210 18.82 0.51 16.31
CA ALA A 210 17.57 0.62 15.58
C ALA A 210 17.76 0.39 14.07
N ALA A 211 18.82 0.96 13.47
CA ALA A 211 19.16 0.78 12.06
C ALA A 211 19.43 -0.70 11.74
N ASN A 212 20.19 -1.40 12.59
CA ASN A 212 20.46 -2.83 12.40
C ASN A 212 19.17 -3.68 12.44
N ILE A 213 18.25 -3.38 13.36
CA ILE A 213 16.95 -4.06 13.44
C ILE A 213 16.11 -3.76 12.19
N ALA A 214 16.01 -2.48 11.81
CA ALA A 214 15.26 -2.04 10.64
C ALA A 214 15.80 -2.68 9.35
N LYS A 215 17.13 -2.76 9.16
CA LYS A 215 17.75 -3.43 8.00
C LYS A 215 17.47 -4.93 7.94
N SER A 216 17.48 -5.60 9.08
CA SER A 216 17.13 -7.03 9.15
C SER A 216 15.69 -7.25 8.67
N SER A 217 14.76 -6.43 9.16
CA SER A 217 13.36 -6.44 8.72
C SER A 217 13.22 -6.04 7.24
N LEU A 218 13.98 -5.05 6.75
CA LEU A 218 14.00 -4.62 5.35
C LEU A 218 14.42 -5.74 4.38
N LYS A 219 15.42 -6.55 4.75
CA LYS A 219 15.85 -7.70 3.93
C LYS A 219 14.73 -8.73 3.81
N LYS A 220 14.04 -9.01 4.91
CA LYS A 220 12.89 -9.92 4.92
C LYS A 220 11.72 -9.33 4.13
N LEU A 221 11.45 -8.05 4.30
CA LEU A 221 10.43 -7.29 3.60
C LEU A 221 10.62 -7.37 2.07
N ARG A 222 11.84 -7.09 1.60
CA ARG A 222 12.22 -7.18 0.18
C ARG A 222 11.98 -8.58 -0.38
N LYS A 223 12.35 -9.63 0.35
CA LYS A 223 12.12 -11.02 -0.07
C LYS A 223 10.63 -11.37 -0.17
N LEU A 224 9.83 -10.96 0.82
CA LEU A 224 8.39 -11.19 0.82
C LEU A 224 7.71 -10.46 -0.33
N TYR A 225 8.06 -9.19 -0.55
CA TYR A 225 7.62 -8.42 -1.70
C TYR A 225 7.98 -9.11 -3.02
N SER A 226 9.23 -9.54 -3.22
CA SER A 226 9.62 -10.20 -4.48
C SER A 226 8.84 -11.49 -4.74
N ASN A 227 8.47 -12.23 -3.70
CA ASN A 227 7.60 -13.40 -3.85
C ASN A 227 6.15 -12.99 -4.17
N TYR A 228 5.64 -11.97 -3.49
CA TYR A 228 4.31 -11.42 -3.77
C TYR A 228 4.20 -10.95 -5.24
N ASP A 229 5.15 -10.13 -5.69
CA ASP A 229 5.22 -9.63 -7.07
C ASP A 229 5.29 -10.77 -8.09
N LYS A 230 6.17 -11.75 -7.87
CA LYS A 230 6.27 -12.94 -8.74
C LYS A 230 4.93 -13.66 -8.85
N TRP A 231 4.28 -13.97 -7.72
CA TRP A 231 3.03 -14.73 -7.75
C TRP A 231 1.85 -13.90 -8.26
N PHE A 232 1.91 -12.58 -8.15
CA PHE A 232 0.99 -11.68 -8.82
C PHE A 232 1.17 -11.74 -10.34
N ASP A 233 2.42 -11.68 -10.83
CA ASP A 233 2.72 -11.84 -12.26
C ASP A 233 2.23 -13.22 -12.78
N ASP A 234 2.52 -14.30 -12.05
CA ASP A 234 2.05 -15.65 -12.37
C ASP A 234 0.51 -15.74 -12.35
N TYR A 235 -0.17 -15.02 -11.45
CA TYR A 235 -1.62 -14.95 -11.41
C TYR A 235 -2.19 -14.19 -12.62
N VAL A 236 -1.57 -13.06 -12.99
CA VAL A 236 -1.89 -12.29 -14.20
C VAL A 236 -1.72 -13.14 -15.45
N GLU A 237 -0.69 -13.98 -15.51
CA GLU A 237 -0.44 -14.84 -16.67
C GLU A 237 -1.55 -15.88 -16.90
N THR A 238 -2.22 -16.32 -15.84
CA THR A 238 -3.37 -17.26 -15.96
C THR A 238 -4.66 -16.61 -16.48
N SER A 239 -4.66 -15.29 -16.68
CA SER A 239 -5.82 -14.56 -17.21
C SER A 239 -5.98 -14.74 -18.73
N SER A 240 -7.18 -14.45 -19.22
CA SER A 240 -7.53 -14.50 -20.65
C SER A 240 -7.17 -13.21 -21.41
N LEU A 241 -6.63 -12.23 -20.68
CA LEU A 241 -6.29 -10.89 -21.19
C LEU A 241 -5.23 -10.91 -22.28
N SER A 242 -5.23 -9.86 -23.10
CA SER A 242 -4.19 -9.61 -24.08
C SER A 242 -2.82 -9.46 -23.40
N ARG A 243 -1.74 -9.76 -24.14
CA ARG A 243 -0.37 -9.58 -23.65
C ARG A 243 -0.11 -8.15 -23.19
N GLU A 244 -0.66 -7.17 -23.91
CA GLU A 244 -0.54 -5.76 -23.54
C GLU A 244 -1.17 -5.47 -22.17
N ASN A 245 -2.40 -5.94 -21.94
CA ASN A 245 -3.08 -5.74 -20.67
C ASN A 245 -2.40 -6.48 -19.52
N LYS A 246 -1.88 -7.69 -19.77
CA LYS A 246 -1.07 -8.42 -18.80
C LYS A 246 0.17 -7.61 -18.40
N GLU A 247 0.92 -7.08 -19.36
CA GLU A 247 2.09 -6.24 -19.07
C GLU A 247 1.74 -4.96 -18.30
N LYS A 248 0.58 -4.35 -18.58
CA LYS A 248 0.07 -3.22 -17.79
C LYS A 248 -0.23 -3.60 -16.34
N LEU A 249 -0.93 -4.72 -16.12
CA LEU A 249 -1.30 -5.20 -14.78
C LEU A 249 -0.07 -5.54 -13.92
N LYS A 250 0.94 -6.21 -14.48
CA LYS A 250 2.18 -6.58 -13.77
C LYS A 250 2.96 -5.39 -13.19
N LYS A 251 2.67 -4.16 -13.64
CA LYS A 251 3.29 -2.94 -13.12
C LYS A 251 2.67 -2.45 -11.82
N LEU A 252 1.42 -2.83 -11.53
CA LEU A 252 0.65 -2.30 -10.42
C LEU A 252 1.34 -2.49 -9.06
N VAL A 253 1.72 -3.74 -8.77
CA VAL A 253 2.42 -4.12 -7.53
C VAL A 253 3.78 -3.44 -7.41
N LYS A 254 4.47 -3.26 -8.54
CA LYS A 254 5.78 -2.61 -8.61
C LYS A 254 5.68 -1.11 -8.35
N PHE A 255 4.68 -0.45 -8.92
CA PHE A 255 4.44 0.98 -8.69
C PHE A 255 3.99 1.26 -7.25
N GLU A 256 3.10 0.43 -6.71
CA GLU A 256 2.72 0.45 -5.29
C GLU A 256 3.95 0.40 -4.39
N ASN A 257 4.82 -0.59 -4.60
CA ASN A 257 6.00 -0.77 -3.76
C ASN A 257 6.98 0.39 -3.89
N LEU A 258 7.16 0.89 -5.11
CA LEU A 258 7.99 2.07 -5.37
C LEU A 258 7.49 3.29 -4.59
N SER A 259 6.18 3.59 -4.66
CA SER A 259 5.58 4.71 -3.95
C SER A 259 5.75 4.57 -2.43
N ASN A 260 5.48 3.37 -1.89
CA ASN A 260 5.63 3.08 -0.46
C ASN A 260 7.07 3.26 0.04
N ILE A 261 8.07 2.70 -0.65
CA ILE A 261 9.47 2.83 -0.24
C ILE A 261 9.95 4.28 -0.34
N LYS A 262 9.54 5.00 -1.38
CA LYS A 262 9.85 6.43 -1.52
C LYS A 262 9.27 7.26 -0.39
N PHE A 263 8.02 7.02 0.00
CA PHE A 263 7.40 7.69 1.13
C PHE A 263 8.19 7.46 2.43
N ILE A 264 8.58 6.21 2.70
CA ILE A 264 9.38 5.87 3.88
C ILE A 264 10.68 6.64 3.88
N ILE A 265 11.41 6.63 2.74
CA ILE A 265 12.66 7.37 2.60
C ILE A 265 12.45 8.84 2.90
N GLN A 266 11.46 9.49 2.26
CA GLN A 266 11.17 10.91 2.49
C GLN A 266 10.82 11.22 3.96
N SER A 267 10.21 10.27 4.67
CA SER A 267 9.80 10.43 6.07
C SER A 267 10.96 10.33 7.06
N ILE A 268 11.97 9.50 6.76
CA ILE A 268 13.12 9.27 7.64
C ILE A 268 14.42 9.90 7.12
N GLU A 269 14.44 10.45 5.93
CA GLU A 269 15.54 11.24 5.43
C GLU A 269 15.54 12.58 6.17
N LYS A 270 16.71 12.96 6.70
CA LYS A 270 16.84 14.24 7.40
C LYS A 270 16.97 15.33 6.34
N LYS A 271 16.07 16.31 6.37
CA LYS A 271 16.15 17.52 5.54
C LYS A 271 17.17 18.51 6.12
#